data_AF-A0A165XB73-F1
#
_entry.id   AF-A0A165XB73-F1
#
_cell.length_a   1.000
_cell.length_b   1.000
_cell.length_c   1.000
_cell.angle_alpha   90.00
_cell.angle_beta   90.00
_cell.angle_gamma   90.00
#
_symmetry.space_group_name_H-M   'P 1'
#
loop_
_entity.id
_entity.type
_entity.pdbx_description
1 polymer ?
#
loop_
_entity_poly.entity_id
_entity_poly.type
_entity_poly.pdbx_seq_one_letter_code
_entity_poly.pdbx_strand_id
1 'polypeptide(L)'
;MFSICNSVMCVLGLQWAGRLLSTPLGRTNLERALNRERRKVLAQQRLLPLMGVLFWTLLLSIAFFVIGFLVQFWALSFSFDERAPILIIGAVVATALALTILGVILATTYHATVHENSPFESPLSSASIAISAWLARMTQKSKKKSAKGRGWYQSSLIISHLNGLRGRIQHFARRISHWINPSLSLESSSNESSEDAEESCNETVSEEDGVKEEPIEALTKENEEDDATVQALKAYARLVLNTNDAEVLERAVPSFEIGQWYSAGVELWDLFLAVRERFLATDTSFRVKETVTQQLVYFMQWSGWRNGYTWRDDLEGNAITRWCTDQCKNLVDRSHESHRQFFFTFVFLTSLDPHNSDLRGSPYDSYERTVARVLCSFDRGGELILGFRENVFSSAVQECRPLLRDAKSDDVTRILSIGDRSSIIRSLLRNPHISWDYIGEMVALITRGNEVAILEELAEFFCNVPDMKPVGIFSRDLLVIDFLGSLIPSLPPRFTLPRSFDLTPTLSLLLRYQSKVKSLERYIDTLLYFLDHDGFEQLSSLRPAHDFFRLCLTRSSNHQLDKNVSDRARFYLSEHHGAFTPLPRPSDQDFEEFGDAILAYARDVTSQEL
;
A
#
# COMPACT_ATOMS: atom_id res chain seq x y z
N MET A 1 24.64 27.38 55.33
CA MET A 1 25.51 27.02 54.20
C MET A 1 24.93 25.87 53.38
N PHE A 2 24.71 24.67 53.93
CA PHE A 2 24.15 23.52 53.18
C PHE A 2 22.79 23.78 52.51
N SER A 3 21.88 24.48 53.18
CA SER A 3 20.58 24.87 52.60
C SER A 3 20.71 25.80 51.39
N ILE A 4 21.68 26.73 51.40
CA ILE A 4 21.96 27.65 50.28
C ILE A 4 22.55 26.89 49.08
N CYS A 5 23.47 25.96 49.33
CA CYS A 5 24.00 25.08 48.28
C CYS A 5 22.88 24.23 47.67
N ASN A 6 21.96 23.71 48.49
CA ASN A 6 20.81 22.94 48.03
C ASN A 6 19.88 23.77 47.11
N SER A 7 19.59 25.02 47.47
CA SER A 7 18.78 25.91 46.64
C SER A 7 19.45 26.26 45.30
N VAL A 8 20.77 26.51 45.29
CA VAL A 8 21.52 26.81 44.05
C VAL A 8 21.53 25.59 43.12
N MET A 9 21.76 24.40 43.67
CA MET A 9 21.73 23.14 42.90
C MET A 9 20.32 22.85 42.33
N CYS A 10 19.26 23.23 43.05
CA CYS A 10 17.88 23.08 42.59
C CYS A 10 17.58 23.99 41.38
N VAL A 11 17.99 25.27 41.44
CA VAL A 11 17.82 26.21 40.32
C VAL A 11 18.59 25.75 39.08
N LEU A 12 19.82 25.28 39.26
CA LEU A 12 20.61 24.72 38.15
C LEU A 12 19.96 23.46 37.56
N GLY A 13 19.42 22.57 38.39
CA GLY A 13 18.66 21.39 37.95
C GLY A 13 17.43 21.78 37.12
N LEU A 14 16.69 22.81 37.54
CA LEU A 14 15.51 23.32 36.84
C LEU A 14 15.88 23.93 35.47
N GLN A 15 16.97 24.69 35.38
CA GLN A 15 17.46 25.25 34.13
C GLN A 15 17.91 24.17 33.13
N TRP A 16 18.52 23.09 33.63
CA TRP A 16 18.95 21.96 32.79
C TRP A 16 17.75 21.14 32.31
N ALA A 17 16.76 20.90 33.17
CA ALA A 17 15.51 20.24 32.79
C ALA A 17 14.75 21.02 31.71
N GLY A 18 14.68 22.35 31.82
CA GLY A 18 14.08 23.21 30.80
C GLY A 18 14.75 23.07 29.42
N ARG A 19 16.07 22.92 29.37
CA ARG A 19 16.80 22.68 28.11
C ARG A 19 16.58 21.29 27.53
N LEU A 20 16.29 20.29 28.34
CA LEU A 20 15.98 18.92 27.88
C LEU A 20 14.62 18.83 27.17
N LEU A 21 13.66 19.67 27.56
CA LEU A 21 12.33 19.74 26.95
C LEU A 21 12.33 20.47 25.59
N SER A 22 13.42 21.13 25.22
CA SER A 22 13.54 21.82 23.93
C SER A 22 13.71 20.86 22.74
N THR A 23 13.06 21.19 21.63
CA THR A 23 13.17 20.44 20.37
C THR A 23 14.62 20.38 19.89
N PRO A 24 15.18 19.19 19.60
CA PRO A 24 16.55 19.08 19.10
C PRO A 24 16.65 19.59 17.67
N LEU A 25 17.83 20.10 17.35
CA LEU A 25 18.24 20.37 15.97
C LEU A 25 18.45 19.04 15.23
N GLY A 26 17.95 18.96 14.01
CA GLY A 26 18.11 17.85 13.08
C GLY A 26 17.43 18.18 11.75
N ARG A 27 18.08 17.82 10.63
CA ARG A 27 17.58 18.09 9.27
C ARG A 27 16.43 17.16 8.91
N THR A 28 16.44 15.93 9.42
CA THR A 28 15.41 14.91 9.20
C THR A 28 14.65 14.56 10.48
N ASN A 29 13.46 13.98 10.35
CA ASN A 29 12.67 13.53 11.50
C ASN A 29 13.37 12.39 12.26
N LEU A 30 14.05 11.51 11.52
CA LEU A 30 14.87 10.42 12.08
C LEU A 30 16.01 10.95 12.95
N GLU A 31 16.78 11.93 12.45
CA GLU A 31 17.88 12.53 13.20
C GLU A 31 17.39 13.23 14.47
N ARG A 32 16.24 13.91 14.39
CA ARG A 32 15.61 14.52 15.57
C ARG A 32 15.20 13.46 16.60
N ALA A 33 14.67 12.32 16.18
CA ALA A 33 14.28 11.23 17.07
C ALA A 33 15.51 10.64 17.78
N LEU A 34 16.58 10.32 17.03
CA LEU A 34 17.83 9.80 17.59
C LEU A 34 18.49 10.79 18.57
N ASN A 35 18.49 12.09 18.24
CA ASN A 35 19.03 13.13 19.12
C ASN A 35 18.19 13.34 20.40
N ARG A 36 16.89 12.98 20.41
CA ARG A 36 16.08 12.97 21.65
C ARG A 36 16.47 11.81 22.55
N GLU A 37 16.58 10.61 22.00
CA GLU A 37 16.94 9.42 22.78
C GLU A 37 18.35 9.54 23.36
N ARG A 38 19.32 10.02 22.57
CA ARG A 38 20.68 10.28 23.07
C ARG A 38 20.69 11.28 24.23
N ARG A 39 19.87 12.32 24.17
CA ARG A 39 19.72 13.30 25.27
C ARG A 39 19.00 12.69 26.48
N LYS A 40 18.03 11.80 26.30
CA LYS A 40 17.34 11.08 27.38
C LYS A 40 18.28 10.17 28.15
N VAL A 41 19.13 9.39 27.46
CA VAL A 41 20.14 8.53 28.09
C VAL A 41 21.17 9.36 28.88
N LEU A 42 21.66 10.46 28.30
CA LEU A 42 22.58 11.38 28.99
C LEU A 42 21.92 12.05 30.20
N ALA A 43 20.64 12.40 30.08
CA ALA A 43 19.86 12.99 31.17
C ALA A 43 19.68 11.99 32.32
N GLN A 44 19.30 10.73 32.03
CA GLN A 44 19.18 9.68 33.05
C GLN A 44 20.51 9.44 33.78
N GLN A 45 21.64 9.38 33.06
CA GLN A 45 22.95 9.19 33.69
C GLN A 45 23.39 10.33 34.60
N ARG A 46 22.98 11.58 34.34
CA ARG A 46 23.44 12.76 35.09
C ARG A 46 22.43 13.32 36.09
N LEU A 47 21.13 13.24 35.83
CA LEU A 47 20.08 13.77 36.72
C LEU A 47 19.83 12.89 37.94
N LEU A 48 19.90 11.56 37.79
CA LEU A 48 19.74 10.62 38.92
C LEU A 48 20.72 10.88 40.07
N PRO A 49 22.06 10.98 39.85
CA PRO A 49 22.99 11.28 40.93
C PRO A 49 22.82 12.71 41.48
N LEU A 50 22.43 13.68 40.65
CA LEU A 50 22.16 15.05 41.08
C LEU A 50 21.00 15.12 42.08
N MET A 51 19.89 14.45 41.79
CA MET A 51 18.72 14.35 42.68
C MET A 51 19.09 13.70 44.01
N GLY A 52 19.95 12.69 43.99
CA GLY A 52 20.49 12.06 45.20
C GLY A 52 21.27 13.04 46.09
N VAL A 53 22.20 13.81 45.52
CA VAL A 53 23.00 14.80 46.26
C VAL A 53 22.12 15.89 46.89
N LEU A 54 21.13 16.38 46.13
CA LEU A 54 20.18 17.39 46.58
C LEU A 54 19.40 16.92 47.82
N PHE A 55 18.91 15.67 47.76
CA PHE A 55 18.19 15.08 48.87
C PHE A 55 19.08 14.86 50.12
N TRP A 56 20.29 14.34 49.95
CA TRP A 56 21.23 14.11 51.07
C TRP A 56 21.65 15.41 51.75
N THR A 57 21.89 16.47 50.98
CA THR A 57 22.25 17.79 51.55
C THR A 57 21.07 18.44 52.26
N LEU A 58 19.83 18.22 51.80
CA LEU A 58 18.61 18.63 52.51
C LEU A 58 18.49 17.91 53.86
N LEU A 59 18.62 16.58 53.89
CA LEU A 59 18.52 15.79 55.12
C LEU A 59 19.61 16.18 56.13
N LEU A 60 20.83 16.41 55.65
CA LEU A 60 21.93 16.92 56.48
C LEU A 60 21.61 18.30 57.08
N SER A 61 20.96 19.19 56.31
CA SER A 61 20.56 20.51 56.82
C SER A 61 19.50 20.42 57.91
N ILE A 62 18.53 19.50 57.78
CA ILE A 62 17.49 19.25 58.79
C ILE A 62 18.13 18.68 60.06
N ALA A 63 19.07 17.74 59.93
CA ALA A 63 19.77 17.17 61.07
C ALA A 63 20.54 18.24 61.85
N PHE A 64 21.31 19.09 61.17
CA PHE A 64 22.02 20.19 61.83
C PHE A 64 21.07 21.20 62.48
N PHE A 65 19.92 21.49 61.85
CA PHE A 65 18.91 22.36 62.43
C PHE A 65 18.34 21.78 63.73
N VAL A 66 17.97 20.50 63.73
CA VAL A 66 17.43 19.80 64.92
C VAL A 66 18.48 19.74 66.03
N ILE A 67 19.75 19.46 65.71
CA ILE A 67 20.84 19.46 66.70
C ILE A 67 21.01 20.86 67.31
N GLY A 68 21.05 21.91 66.49
CA GLY A 68 21.15 23.29 66.95
C GLY A 68 19.97 23.68 67.85
N PHE A 69 18.75 23.31 67.45
CA PHE A 69 17.53 23.53 68.23
C PHE A 69 17.60 22.83 69.59
N LEU A 70 18.01 21.56 69.63
CA LEU A 70 18.16 20.81 70.88
C LEU A 70 19.21 21.43 71.80
N VAL A 71 20.35 21.87 71.27
CA VAL A 71 21.39 22.55 72.07
C VAL A 71 20.86 23.86 72.66
N GLN A 72 20.16 24.67 71.87
CA GLN A 72 19.54 25.91 72.37
C GLN A 72 18.48 25.65 73.43
N PHE A 73 17.67 24.61 73.24
CA PHE A 73 16.59 24.24 74.15
C PHE A 73 17.13 23.70 75.49
N TRP A 74 18.22 22.92 75.46
CA TRP A 74 18.96 22.51 76.65
C TRP A 74 19.70 23.66 77.34
N ALA A 75 20.24 24.62 76.59
CA ALA A 75 20.84 25.82 77.19
C ALA A 75 19.79 26.65 77.94
N LEU A 76 18.57 26.76 77.40
CA LEU A 76 17.46 27.46 78.05
C LEU A 76 17.03 26.75 79.35
N SER A 77 16.95 25.42 79.37
CA SER A 77 16.54 24.67 80.56
C SER A 77 17.51 24.80 81.73
N PHE A 78 18.79 25.12 81.46
CA PHE A 78 19.83 25.37 82.48
C PHE A 78 20.08 26.87 82.78
N SER A 79 19.37 27.78 82.12
CA SER A 79 19.60 29.23 82.27
C SER A 79 18.92 29.88 83.48
N PHE A 80 18.11 29.13 84.23
CA PHE A 80 17.36 29.63 85.40
C PHE A 80 18.02 29.17 86.72
N ASP A 81 18.19 30.09 87.66
CA ASP A 81 18.81 29.83 88.97
C ASP A 81 17.94 28.97 89.91
N GLU A 82 16.62 28.97 89.71
CA GLU A 82 15.69 28.04 90.36
C GLU A 82 15.39 26.83 89.47
N ARG A 83 15.27 25.63 90.08
CA ARG A 83 14.94 24.40 89.35
C ARG A 83 13.57 24.57 88.67
N ALA A 84 13.57 24.71 87.33
CA ALA A 84 12.38 24.76 86.49
C ALA A 84 12.07 23.36 85.89
N PRO A 85 11.41 22.44 86.63
CA PRO A 85 11.21 21.05 86.22
C PRO A 85 10.44 20.92 84.91
N ILE A 86 9.55 21.86 84.60
CA ILE A 86 8.75 21.88 83.37
C ILE A 86 9.64 22.00 82.12
N LEU A 87 10.71 22.81 82.17
CA LEU A 87 11.62 23.00 81.03
C LEU A 87 12.53 21.79 80.82
N ILE A 88 12.95 21.14 81.90
CA ILE A 88 13.78 19.92 81.84
C ILE A 88 12.98 18.76 81.25
N ILE A 89 11.73 18.55 81.71
CA ILE A 89 10.83 17.55 81.15
C ILE A 89 10.57 17.85 79.67
N GLY A 90 10.34 19.13 79.33
CA GLY A 90 10.19 19.57 77.95
C GLY A 90 11.40 19.19 77.08
N ALA A 91 12.62 19.44 77.56
CA ALA A 91 13.85 19.11 76.83
C ALA A 91 14.03 17.61 76.61
N VAL A 92 13.70 16.78 77.61
CA VAL A 92 13.74 15.31 77.50
C VAL A 92 12.69 14.79 76.51
N VAL A 93 11.48 15.35 76.52
CA VAL A 93 10.44 14.97 75.56
C VAL A 93 10.83 15.39 74.14
N ALA A 94 11.40 16.59 73.97
CA ALA A 94 11.87 17.08 72.67
C ALA A 94 13.01 16.24 72.09
N THR A 95 13.99 15.82 72.91
CA THR A 95 15.06 14.91 72.45
C THR A 95 14.52 13.54 72.08
N ALA A 96 13.59 12.99 72.87
CA ALA A 96 12.95 11.71 72.57
C ALA A 96 12.22 11.74 71.23
N LEU A 97 11.41 12.79 70.98
CA LEU A 97 10.69 12.97 69.71
C LEU A 97 11.63 13.18 68.52
N ALA A 98 12.72 13.93 68.70
CA ALA A 98 13.70 14.13 67.64
C ALA A 98 14.42 12.82 67.24
N LEU A 99 14.78 12.00 68.24
CA LEU A 99 15.43 10.69 68.01
C LEU A 99 14.47 9.69 67.37
N THR A 100 13.19 9.68 67.73
CA THR A 100 12.21 8.79 67.09
C THR A 100 11.97 9.15 65.64
N ILE A 101 11.80 10.44 65.32
CA ILE A 101 11.64 10.91 63.92
C ILE A 101 12.89 10.57 63.10
N LEU A 102 14.09 10.84 63.61
CA LEU A 102 15.34 10.49 62.93
C LEU A 102 15.47 8.97 62.72
N GLY A 103 15.08 8.18 63.73
CA GLY A 103 15.05 6.72 63.66
C GLY A 103 14.10 6.20 62.58
N VAL A 104 12.90 6.76 62.46
CA VAL A 104 11.92 6.39 61.41
C VAL A 104 12.47 6.73 60.03
N ILE A 105 13.09 7.90 59.85
CA ILE A 105 13.69 8.29 58.57
C ILE A 105 14.84 7.34 58.18
N LEU A 106 15.71 6.97 59.13
CA LEU A 106 16.81 6.04 58.88
C LEU A 106 16.31 4.62 58.61
N ALA A 107 15.32 4.14 59.35
CA ALA A 107 14.75 2.81 59.18
C ALA A 107 14.04 2.66 57.82
N THR A 108 13.24 3.65 57.43
CA THR A 108 12.56 3.67 56.11
C THR A 108 13.57 3.78 54.97
N THR A 109 14.62 4.59 55.12
CA THR A 109 15.71 4.69 54.13
C THR A 109 16.48 3.37 54.01
N TYR A 110 16.83 2.72 55.13
CA TYR A 110 17.54 1.44 55.14
C TYR A 110 16.69 0.32 54.51
N HIS A 111 15.41 0.23 54.88
CA HIS A 111 14.49 -0.77 54.32
C HIS A 111 14.39 -0.65 52.79
N ALA A 112 14.34 0.58 52.27
CA ALA A 112 14.32 0.86 50.83
C ALA A 112 15.63 0.53 50.09
N THR A 113 16.76 0.39 50.80
CA THR A 113 18.06 0.02 50.19
C THR A 113 18.31 -1.48 50.12
N VAL A 114 17.64 -2.26 50.97
CA VAL A 114 17.89 -3.71 51.12
C VAL A 114 16.87 -4.56 50.36
N HIS A 115 15.64 -4.07 50.19
CA HIS A 115 14.57 -4.83 49.52
C HIS A 115 14.32 -4.29 48.11
N GLU A 116 14.45 -5.15 47.10
CA GLU A 116 14.05 -4.84 45.72
C GLU A 116 12.52 -4.64 45.65
N ASN A 117 12.04 -3.59 44.95
CA ASN A 117 10.63 -3.20 44.83
C ASN A 117 9.96 -2.73 46.13
N SER A 118 10.69 -2.01 46.99
CA SER A 118 10.12 -1.49 48.23
C SER A 118 9.09 -0.38 47.95
N PRO A 119 7.95 -0.32 48.68
CA PRO A 119 6.98 0.79 48.56
C PRO A 119 7.55 2.17 48.97
N PHE A 120 8.77 2.19 49.52
CA PHE A 120 9.53 3.39 49.89
C PHE A 120 10.69 3.69 48.92
N GLU A 121 10.70 3.09 47.73
CA GLU A 121 11.67 3.42 46.68
C GLU A 121 11.65 4.92 46.37
N SER A 122 12.80 5.57 46.56
CA SER A 122 12.99 6.99 46.36
C SER A 122 14.35 7.22 45.69
N PRO A 123 14.63 8.42 45.14
CA PRO A 123 15.93 8.75 44.56
C PRO A 123 17.13 8.51 45.51
N LEU A 124 16.86 8.37 46.82
CA LEU A 124 17.82 8.00 47.85
C LEU A 124 18.38 6.58 47.72
N SER A 125 17.54 5.57 47.46
CA SER A 125 17.98 4.17 47.45
C SER A 125 18.90 3.93 46.25
N SER A 126 18.53 4.43 45.07
CA SER A 126 19.37 4.37 43.87
C SER A 126 20.69 5.16 44.00
N ALA A 127 20.67 6.35 44.61
CA ALA A 127 21.89 7.13 44.85
C ALA A 127 22.81 6.50 45.91
N SER A 128 22.26 5.87 46.95
CA SER A 128 23.06 5.19 47.99
C SER A 128 23.81 3.97 47.45
N ILE A 129 23.24 3.23 46.49
CA ILE A 129 23.91 2.12 45.80
C ILE A 129 25.06 2.67 44.93
N ALA A 130 24.87 3.81 44.27
CA ALA A 130 25.92 4.45 43.48
C ALA A 130 27.07 5.01 44.35
N ILE A 131 26.76 5.60 45.51
CA ILE A 131 27.74 6.12 46.47
C ILE A 131 28.47 4.97 47.18
N SER A 132 27.78 3.87 47.52
CA SER A 132 28.42 2.68 48.09
C SER A 132 29.33 2.00 47.06
N ALA A 133 28.93 1.93 45.80
CA ALA A 133 29.76 1.45 44.70
C ALA A 133 30.98 2.36 44.45
N TRP A 134 30.84 3.69 44.58
CA TRP A 134 31.94 4.63 44.47
C TRP A 134 32.92 4.54 45.66
N LEU A 135 32.42 4.41 46.89
CA LEU A 135 33.23 4.17 48.09
C LEU A 135 33.95 2.81 48.04
N ALA A 136 33.30 1.77 47.50
CA ALA A 136 33.92 0.47 47.25
C ALA A 136 35.05 0.57 46.20
N ARG A 137 34.90 1.39 45.17
CA ARG A 137 35.95 1.66 44.16
C ARG A 137 37.12 2.47 44.73
N MET A 138 36.87 3.41 45.64
CA MET A 138 37.92 4.18 46.33
C MET A 138 38.72 3.31 47.32
N THR A 139 38.04 2.42 48.04
CA THR A 139 38.69 1.47 48.97
C THR A 139 39.44 0.35 48.24
N GLN A 140 38.99 -0.08 47.05
CA GLN A 140 39.75 -1.01 46.20
C GLN A 140 41.01 -0.39 45.59
N LYS A 141 41.03 0.91 45.27
CA LYS A 141 42.24 1.61 44.79
C LYS A 141 43.35 1.65 45.85
N SER A 142 43.00 1.60 47.14
CA SER A 142 43.96 1.56 48.25
C SER A 142 44.55 0.15 48.51
N LYS A 143 43.90 -0.93 48.08
CA LYS A 143 44.39 -2.31 48.25
C LYS A 143 45.18 -2.86 47.06
N LYS A 144 45.24 -2.14 45.93
CA LYS A 144 45.90 -2.58 44.69
C LYS A 144 47.40 -2.19 44.58
N LYS A 145 48.09 -1.99 45.70
CA LYS A 145 49.57 -1.85 45.78
C LYS A 145 50.29 -2.95 46.56
N SER A 146 49.59 -3.95 47.09
CA SER A 146 50.22 -5.12 47.72
C SER A 146 49.48 -6.41 47.36
N ALA A 147 49.87 -7.01 46.24
CA ALA A 147 49.74 -8.43 45.91
C ALA A 147 50.03 -8.60 44.41
N LYS A 148 51.31 -8.58 44.05
CA LYS A 148 51.79 -9.03 42.74
C LYS A 148 52.26 -10.47 42.94
N GLY A 149 51.58 -11.43 42.32
CA GLY A 149 52.12 -12.77 42.04
C GLY A 149 51.32 -13.96 42.61
N ARG A 150 50.47 -14.56 41.78
CA ARG A 150 50.58 -15.94 41.25
C ARG A 150 49.31 -16.31 40.46
N GLY A 151 49.48 -17.13 39.43
CA GLY A 151 48.48 -17.37 38.38
C GLY A 151 47.72 -18.70 38.46
N TRP A 152 46.96 -18.90 37.37
CA TRP A 152 46.35 -20.12 36.79
C TRP A 152 44.98 -20.65 37.29
N TYR A 153 44.00 -20.54 36.38
CA TYR A 153 42.96 -21.45 35.84
C TYR A 153 41.96 -22.30 36.68
N GLN A 154 40.77 -22.43 36.06
CA GLN A 154 39.61 -23.35 36.23
C GLN A 154 38.65 -23.06 37.41
N SER A 155 37.32 -23.17 37.30
CA SER A 155 36.46 -24.00 36.45
C SER A 155 35.02 -23.45 36.33
N SER A 156 34.33 -23.87 35.25
CA SER A 156 32.89 -24.14 35.07
C SER A 156 32.14 -24.58 36.35
N LEU A 157 30.82 -24.44 36.56
CA LEU A 157 29.56 -24.41 35.80
C LEU A 157 28.53 -23.69 36.71
N ILE A 158 27.41 -23.12 36.23
CA ILE A 158 26.12 -23.81 36.09
C ILE A 158 25.22 -22.98 35.16
N ILE A 159 24.86 -23.58 34.03
CA ILE A 159 23.66 -23.29 33.24
C ILE A 159 22.74 -24.49 33.45
N SER A 160 21.56 -24.28 34.03
CA SER A 160 20.41 -25.16 33.80
C SER A 160 19.13 -24.51 34.32
N HIS A 161 18.55 -23.57 33.56
CA HIS A 161 17.11 -23.31 33.53
C HIS A 161 16.88 -22.20 32.49
N LEU A 162 16.68 -22.56 31.22
CA LEU A 162 15.93 -21.76 30.22
C LEU A 162 15.79 -22.42 28.83
N ASN A 163 15.79 -23.76 28.73
CA ASN A 163 15.51 -24.46 27.46
C ASN A 163 14.08 -25.03 27.37
N GLY A 164 13.15 -24.59 28.23
CA GLY A 164 11.79 -25.13 28.30
C GLY A 164 10.71 -24.35 27.50
N LEU A 165 10.99 -23.14 27.01
CA LEU A 165 9.96 -22.32 26.35
C LEU A 165 10.12 -22.12 24.83
N ARG A 166 11.22 -22.58 24.23
CA ARG A 166 11.48 -22.39 22.79
C ARG A 166 10.75 -23.40 21.88
N GLY A 167 10.45 -24.60 22.39
CA GLY A 167 9.79 -25.67 21.62
C GLY A 167 8.27 -25.54 21.44
N ARG A 168 7.60 -24.65 22.19
CA ARG A 168 6.13 -24.47 22.11
C ARG A 168 5.67 -23.36 21.17
N ILE A 169 6.57 -22.47 20.76
CA ILE A 169 6.24 -21.34 19.86
C ILE A 169 6.39 -21.77 18.38
N GLN A 170 7.31 -22.68 18.07
CA GLN A 170 7.49 -23.22 16.71
C GLN A 170 6.33 -24.12 16.25
N HIS A 171 5.66 -24.82 17.17
CA HIS A 171 4.47 -25.62 16.86
C HIS A 171 3.19 -24.80 16.71
N PHE A 172 3.15 -23.55 17.20
CA PHE A 172 1.99 -22.66 17.04
C PHE A 172 2.01 -21.94 15.69
N ALA A 173 3.18 -21.47 15.25
CA ALA A 173 3.37 -20.84 13.94
C ALA A 173 3.07 -21.81 12.77
N ARG A 174 3.44 -23.09 12.90
CA ARG A 174 3.17 -24.14 11.91
C ARG A 174 1.70 -24.57 11.84
N ARG A 175 0.88 -24.20 12.83
CA ARG A 175 -0.54 -24.56 12.92
C ARG A 175 -1.47 -23.45 12.39
N ILE A 176 -0.98 -22.22 12.31
CA ILE A 176 -1.73 -21.06 11.78
C ILE A 176 -1.62 -20.97 10.25
N SER A 177 -0.48 -21.35 9.66
CA SER A 177 -0.32 -21.33 8.19
C SER A 177 -1.20 -22.36 7.45
N HIS A 178 -1.74 -23.36 8.17
CA HIS A 178 -2.67 -24.35 7.59
C HIS A 178 -4.15 -24.02 7.88
N TRP A 179 -4.45 -22.95 8.64
CA TRP A 179 -5.81 -22.58 9.08
C TRP A 179 -6.36 -21.28 8.47
N ILE A 180 -5.59 -20.55 7.66
CA ILE A 180 -6.05 -19.34 6.95
C ILE A 180 -6.34 -19.65 5.47
N ASN A 181 -7.14 -20.69 5.27
CA ASN A 181 -8.01 -20.84 4.11
C ASN A 181 -9.21 -21.69 4.57
N PRO A 182 -10.35 -21.04 4.81
CA PRO A 182 -11.58 -21.61 4.30
C PRO A 182 -12.40 -20.55 3.59
N SER A 183 -12.54 -20.78 2.29
CA SER A 183 -13.77 -20.48 1.55
C SER A 183 -14.97 -20.98 2.34
N LEU A 184 -15.84 -20.07 2.77
CA LEU A 184 -17.19 -20.37 3.22
C LEU A 184 -18.07 -20.55 1.97
N SER A 185 -18.21 -21.78 1.51
CA SER A 185 -19.36 -22.21 0.70
C SER A 185 -20.24 -23.10 1.58
N LEU A 186 -21.48 -22.66 1.76
CA LEU A 186 -22.55 -23.40 2.43
C LEU A 186 -22.95 -24.61 1.55
N GLU A 187 -23.14 -25.77 2.19
CA GLU A 187 -23.47 -27.06 1.56
C GLU A 187 -24.79 -27.08 0.78
N SER A 188 -24.79 -27.87 -0.31
CA SER A 188 -25.95 -28.60 -0.78
C SER A 188 -25.51 -29.81 -1.63
N SER A 189 -25.41 -30.97 -0.99
CA SER A 189 -25.97 -32.27 -1.39
C SER A 189 -25.77 -32.82 -2.83
N SER A 190 -25.18 -34.04 -2.84
CA SER A 190 -25.47 -35.25 -3.64
C SER A 190 -24.57 -35.66 -4.82
N ASN A 191 -23.82 -36.74 -4.56
CA ASN A 191 -23.65 -38.00 -5.32
C ASN A 191 -22.96 -38.07 -6.69
N GLU A 192 -22.12 -39.13 -6.78
CA GLU A 192 -21.65 -39.90 -7.96
C GLU A 192 -20.74 -39.15 -8.95
N SER A 193 -19.72 -39.71 -9.59
CA SER A 193 -19.02 -41.00 -9.55
C SER A 193 -17.76 -40.86 -10.44
N SER A 194 -16.68 -41.52 -10.04
CA SER A 194 -15.70 -42.27 -10.86
C SER A 194 -14.93 -41.64 -12.05
N GLU A 195 -13.63 -41.96 -12.02
CA GLU A 195 -12.71 -42.33 -13.12
C GLU A 195 -11.89 -41.25 -13.86
N ASP A 196 -10.59 -41.31 -13.54
CA ASP A 196 -9.42 -41.48 -14.43
C ASP A 196 -9.10 -40.44 -15.51
N ALA A 197 -7.91 -39.83 -15.38
CA ALA A 197 -6.78 -40.12 -16.27
C ALA A 197 -5.55 -39.28 -15.87
N GLU A 198 -4.48 -39.97 -15.51
CA GLU A 198 -3.11 -39.45 -15.51
C GLU A 198 -2.68 -39.13 -16.95
N GLU A 199 -2.09 -37.96 -17.19
CA GLU A 199 -1.01 -37.87 -18.17
C GLU A 199 0.03 -36.80 -17.76
N SER A 200 1.18 -37.35 -17.36
CA SER A 200 2.53 -36.79 -17.27
C SER A 200 2.81 -35.50 -18.07
N CYS A 201 3.46 -34.54 -17.41
CA CYS A 201 4.65 -33.88 -17.94
C CYS A 201 5.66 -33.65 -16.80
N ASN A 202 6.71 -34.49 -16.78
CA ASN A 202 7.95 -34.21 -16.07
C ASN A 202 8.61 -32.98 -16.71
N GLU A 203 8.64 -31.86 -16.00
CA GLU A 203 9.68 -30.85 -16.19
C GLU A 203 10.60 -30.85 -14.97
N THR A 204 11.88 -30.93 -15.30
CA THR A 204 13.04 -31.05 -14.45
C THR A 204 13.06 -29.98 -13.36
N VAL A 205 13.02 -30.44 -12.10
CA VAL A 205 13.43 -29.65 -10.93
C VAL A 205 14.93 -29.36 -11.07
N SER A 206 15.26 -28.15 -11.50
CA SER A 206 16.53 -27.54 -11.13
C SER A 206 16.47 -27.24 -9.64
N GLU A 207 17.32 -27.93 -8.88
CA GLU A 207 17.63 -27.62 -7.48
C GLU A 207 18.08 -26.16 -7.39
N GLU A 208 17.19 -25.25 -6.99
CA GLU A 208 17.59 -23.91 -6.57
C GLU A 208 18.20 -24.01 -5.18
N ASP A 209 19.46 -23.56 -5.13
CA ASP A 209 20.29 -23.39 -3.95
C ASP A 209 19.50 -22.84 -2.76
N GLY A 210 19.57 -23.59 -1.66
CA GLY A 210 19.07 -23.16 -0.37
C GLY A 210 19.83 -21.93 0.12
N VAL A 211 19.27 -20.75 -0.15
CA VAL A 211 19.64 -19.51 0.53
C VAL A 211 19.32 -19.72 2.01
N LYS A 212 20.36 -19.88 2.83
CA LYS A 212 20.24 -19.90 4.28
C LYS A 212 19.71 -18.53 4.70
N GLU A 213 18.44 -18.46 5.12
CA GLU A 213 17.86 -17.27 5.75
C GLU A 213 18.77 -16.83 6.91
N GLU A 214 19.46 -15.71 6.74
CA GLU A 214 20.23 -15.11 7.83
C GLU A 214 19.25 -14.64 8.92
N PRO A 215 19.53 -14.91 10.20
CA PRO A 215 18.66 -14.45 11.28
C PRO A 215 18.58 -12.92 11.25
N ILE A 216 17.39 -12.35 11.42
CA ILE A 216 17.13 -10.89 11.36
C ILE A 216 18.10 -10.07 12.25
N GLU A 217 18.56 -10.64 13.37
CA GLU A 217 19.57 -10.03 14.24
C GLU A 217 20.94 -9.84 13.54
N ALA A 218 21.33 -10.71 12.62
CA ALA A 218 22.53 -10.54 11.80
C ALA A 218 22.38 -9.39 10.80
N LEU A 219 21.20 -9.24 10.18
CA LEU A 219 20.87 -8.17 9.23
C LEU A 219 20.85 -6.77 9.86
N THR A 220 20.69 -6.68 11.19
CA THR A 220 20.77 -5.40 11.93
C THR A 220 22.19 -4.93 12.26
N LYS A 221 23.22 -5.73 11.95
CA LYS A 221 24.61 -5.34 12.20
C LYS A 221 25.07 -4.35 11.12
N GLU A 222 25.59 -3.22 11.58
CA GLU A 222 26.24 -2.22 10.74
C GLU A 222 27.58 -2.76 10.24
N ASN A 223 27.80 -2.71 8.93
CA ASN A 223 29.09 -3.03 8.31
C ASN A 223 29.82 -1.74 7.93
N GLU A 224 31.16 -1.77 7.97
CA GLU A 224 31.98 -0.59 7.63
C GLU A 224 31.86 -0.19 6.14
N GLU A 225 31.41 -1.10 5.28
CA GLU A 225 31.19 -0.87 3.84
C GLU A 225 29.80 -0.30 3.51
N ASP A 226 28.87 -0.29 4.47
CA ASP A 226 27.51 0.23 4.27
C ASP A 226 27.53 1.76 4.09
N ASP A 227 26.73 2.28 3.15
CA ASP A 227 26.47 3.72 3.05
C ASP A 227 25.82 4.25 4.35
N ALA A 228 26.04 5.53 4.66
CA ALA A 228 25.50 6.19 5.84
C ALA A 228 23.96 6.05 5.95
N THR A 229 23.26 5.99 4.81
CA THR A 229 21.79 5.79 4.77
C THR A 229 21.42 4.37 5.21
N VAL A 230 22.15 3.36 4.73
CA VAL A 230 21.94 1.95 5.08
C VAL A 230 22.24 1.72 6.56
N GLN A 231 23.33 2.29 7.08
CA GLN A 231 23.65 2.24 8.51
C GLN A 231 22.52 2.86 9.36
N ALA A 232 21.98 4.01 8.95
CA ALA A 232 20.88 4.66 9.65
C ALA A 232 19.59 3.80 9.63
N LEU A 233 19.28 3.14 8.52
CA LEU A 233 18.13 2.23 8.42
C LEU A 233 18.31 0.98 9.29
N LYS A 234 19.51 0.39 9.31
CA LYS A 234 19.83 -0.75 10.19
C LYS A 234 19.73 -0.39 11.67
N ALA A 235 20.26 0.78 12.07
CA ALA A 235 20.14 1.29 13.43
C ALA A 235 18.67 1.57 13.82
N TYR A 236 17.90 2.16 12.91
CA TYR A 236 16.47 2.39 13.09
C TYR A 236 15.70 1.07 13.26
N ALA A 237 15.95 0.08 12.40
CA ALA A 237 15.33 -1.23 12.51
C ALA A 237 15.65 -1.90 13.84
N ARG A 238 16.91 -1.83 14.27
CA ARG A 238 17.35 -2.36 15.56
C ARG A 238 16.62 -1.72 16.74
N LEU A 239 16.35 -0.42 16.68
CA LEU A 239 15.57 0.28 17.70
C LEU A 239 14.12 -0.22 17.73
N VAL A 240 13.47 -0.31 16.57
CA VAL A 240 12.05 -0.70 16.46
C VAL A 240 11.84 -2.17 16.85
N LEU A 241 12.69 -3.07 16.35
CA LEU A 241 12.54 -4.51 16.58
C LEU A 241 12.79 -4.91 18.03
N ASN A 242 13.69 -4.22 18.74
CA ASN A 242 14.07 -4.58 20.11
C ASN A 242 13.26 -3.84 21.19
N THR A 243 12.41 -2.87 20.82
CA THR A 243 11.62 -2.14 21.80
C THR A 243 10.29 -2.82 22.09
N ASN A 244 9.95 -2.89 23.39
CA ASN A 244 8.63 -3.23 23.89
C ASN A 244 7.89 -2.00 24.43
N ASP A 245 8.52 -0.82 24.39
CA ASP A 245 7.91 0.43 24.82
C ASP A 245 7.03 1.01 23.70
N ALA A 246 5.72 1.03 23.94
CA ALA A 246 4.73 1.54 23.00
C ALA A 246 4.95 3.04 22.68
N GLU A 247 5.45 3.85 23.62
CA GLU A 247 5.73 5.27 23.35
C GLU A 247 6.88 5.42 22.35
N VAL A 248 7.87 4.54 22.40
CA VAL A 248 9.00 4.55 21.46
C VAL A 248 8.50 4.22 20.06
N LEU A 249 7.61 3.23 19.92
CA LEU A 249 7.02 2.87 18.63
C LEU A 249 6.17 4.01 18.05
N GLU A 250 5.34 4.65 18.87
CA GLU A 250 4.54 5.83 18.46
C GLU A 250 5.40 7.00 17.97
N ARG A 251 6.57 7.19 18.59
CA ARG A 251 7.51 8.24 18.18
C ARG A 251 8.37 7.85 16.99
N ALA A 252 8.62 6.56 16.78
CA ALA A 252 9.46 6.05 15.71
C ALA A 252 8.70 5.93 14.38
N VAL A 253 7.43 5.52 14.42
CA VAL A 253 6.64 5.21 13.20
C VAL A 253 6.57 6.33 12.15
N PRO A 254 6.55 7.63 12.49
CA PRO A 254 6.58 8.68 11.46
C PRO A 254 7.89 8.72 10.66
N SER A 255 8.97 8.13 11.20
CA SER A 255 10.28 8.00 10.53
C SER A 255 10.40 6.73 9.67
N PHE A 256 9.34 5.92 9.56
CA PHE A 256 9.28 4.78 8.65
C PHE A 256 9.05 5.24 7.20
N GLU A 257 9.97 6.04 6.66
CA GLU A 257 9.88 6.61 5.31
C GLU A 257 10.21 5.54 4.25
N ILE A 258 9.19 4.95 3.63
CA ILE A 258 9.31 3.88 2.61
C ILE A 258 10.27 4.29 1.47
N GLY A 259 10.32 5.57 1.11
CA GLY A 259 11.24 6.12 0.11
C GLY A 259 12.72 5.84 0.38
N GLN A 260 13.14 5.90 1.64
CA GLN A 260 14.54 5.63 2.01
C GLN A 260 14.87 4.14 1.84
N TRP A 261 13.92 3.26 2.21
CA TRP A 261 14.05 1.81 2.01
C TRP A 261 14.08 1.45 0.52
N TYR A 262 13.23 2.09 -0.29
CA TYR A 262 13.25 1.95 -1.75
C TYR A 262 14.62 2.30 -2.33
N SER A 263 15.23 3.41 -1.88
CA SER A 263 16.55 3.83 -2.35
C SER A 263 17.69 2.92 -1.89
N ALA A 264 17.56 2.28 -0.73
CA ALA A 264 18.55 1.34 -0.21
C ALA A 264 18.52 -0.02 -0.93
N GLY A 265 17.42 -0.34 -1.62
CA GLY A 265 17.31 -1.51 -2.48
C GLY A 265 16.93 -2.81 -1.77
N VAL A 266 17.08 -3.92 -2.49
CA VAL A 266 16.55 -5.26 -2.12
C VAL A 266 17.25 -5.85 -0.90
N GLU A 267 18.49 -5.47 -0.61
CA GLU A 267 19.28 -6.01 0.50
C GLU A 267 18.63 -5.76 1.89
N LEU A 268 17.82 -4.70 2.01
CA LEU A 268 17.11 -4.37 3.25
C LEU A 268 15.64 -4.83 3.25
N TRP A 269 15.23 -5.63 2.27
CA TRP A 269 13.84 -6.07 2.10
C TRP A 269 13.28 -6.79 3.33
N ASP A 270 13.98 -7.80 3.83
CA ASP A 270 13.53 -8.58 4.99
C ASP A 270 13.48 -7.73 6.26
N LEU A 271 14.40 -6.78 6.37
CA LEU A 271 14.46 -5.84 7.48
C LEU A 271 13.29 -4.83 7.43
N PHE A 272 12.96 -4.33 6.24
CA PHE A 272 11.79 -3.49 5.99
C PHE A 272 10.50 -4.20 6.42
N LEU A 273 10.31 -5.46 5.99
CA LEU A 273 9.16 -6.26 6.37
C LEU A 273 9.09 -6.49 7.89
N ALA A 274 10.20 -6.88 8.51
CA ALA A 274 10.26 -7.11 9.95
C ALA A 274 9.88 -5.86 10.76
N VAL A 275 10.40 -4.69 10.37
CA VAL A 275 10.09 -3.40 11.01
C VAL A 275 8.60 -3.07 10.87
N ARG A 276 8.03 -3.28 9.68
CA ARG A 276 6.60 -3.08 9.46
C ARG A 276 5.75 -4.02 10.32
N GLU A 277 6.06 -5.31 10.33
CA GLU A 277 5.32 -6.29 11.12
C GLU A 277 5.37 -5.96 12.61
N ARG A 278 6.52 -5.47 13.10
CA ARG A 278 6.62 -4.97 14.47
C ARG A 278 5.68 -3.81 14.77
N PHE A 279 5.51 -2.87 13.83
CA PHE A 279 4.56 -1.77 14.00
C PHE A 279 3.10 -2.22 13.90
N LEU A 280 2.80 -3.28 13.15
CA LEU A 280 1.44 -3.81 12.99
C LEU A 280 1.05 -4.87 14.02
N ALA A 281 1.99 -5.28 14.87
CA ALA A 281 1.79 -6.26 15.92
C ALA A 281 0.59 -5.95 16.83
N THR A 282 0.03 -6.97 17.47
CA THR A 282 -1.22 -6.85 18.24
C THR A 282 -1.08 -5.96 19.47
N ASP A 283 0.13 -5.81 20.00
CA ASP A 283 0.49 -4.98 21.15
C ASP A 283 0.66 -3.49 20.82
N THR A 284 0.63 -3.09 19.54
CA THR A 284 0.79 -1.68 19.14
C THR A 284 -0.53 -0.92 19.04
N SER A 285 -0.48 0.39 19.27
CA SER A 285 -1.67 1.24 19.25
C SER A 285 -2.24 1.42 17.84
N PHE A 286 -3.54 1.69 17.74
CA PHE A 286 -4.22 1.95 16.47
C PHE A 286 -3.56 3.08 15.67
N ARG A 287 -3.09 4.14 16.36
CA ARG A 287 -2.41 5.28 15.75
C ARG A 287 -1.10 4.88 15.05
N VAL A 288 -0.35 3.93 15.63
CA VAL A 288 0.85 3.39 14.98
C VAL A 288 0.48 2.73 13.66
N LYS A 289 -0.54 1.86 13.68
CA LYS A 289 -0.99 1.10 12.51
C LYS A 289 -1.49 2.03 11.40
N GLU A 290 -2.30 3.01 11.77
CA GLU A 290 -2.79 4.04 10.85
C GLU A 290 -1.64 4.87 10.26
N THR A 291 -0.64 5.21 11.07
CA THR A 291 0.54 5.94 10.57
C THR A 291 1.35 5.08 9.60
N VAL A 292 1.53 3.78 9.86
CA VAL A 292 2.18 2.85 8.90
C VAL A 292 1.42 2.82 7.58
N THR A 293 0.08 2.73 7.63
CA THR A 293 -0.74 2.78 6.41
C THR A 293 -0.57 4.11 5.67
N GLN A 294 -0.54 5.23 6.41
CA GLN A 294 -0.36 6.57 5.83
C GLN A 294 1.01 6.77 5.18
N GLN A 295 2.04 6.00 5.58
CA GLN A 295 3.34 6.03 4.90
C GLN A 295 3.26 5.66 3.43
N LEU A 296 2.24 4.91 2.99
CA LEU A 296 2.01 4.65 1.55
C LEU A 296 1.73 5.96 0.78
N VAL A 297 0.90 6.84 1.35
CA VAL A 297 0.60 8.15 0.73
C VAL A 297 1.85 9.05 0.75
N TYR A 298 2.59 9.04 1.85
CA TYR A 298 3.85 9.80 1.94
C TYR A 298 4.94 9.26 1.03
N PHE A 299 4.91 7.96 0.74
CA PHE A 299 5.85 7.34 -0.17
C PHE A 299 5.75 7.96 -1.56
N MET A 300 4.54 8.16 -2.08
CA MET A 300 4.32 8.86 -3.36
C MET A 300 4.86 10.31 -3.34
N GLN A 301 4.78 10.98 -2.18
CA GLN A 301 5.26 12.34 -2.00
C GLN A 301 6.77 12.44 -1.75
N TRP A 302 7.48 11.32 -1.62
CA TRP A 302 8.90 11.29 -1.34
C TRP A 302 9.68 12.12 -2.38
N SER A 303 10.59 12.97 -1.89
CA SER A 303 11.32 13.91 -2.74
C SER A 303 12.22 13.21 -3.76
N GLY A 304 12.66 11.99 -3.47
CA GLY A 304 13.50 11.20 -4.37
C GLY A 304 12.83 10.82 -5.68
N TRP A 305 11.51 10.94 -5.82
CA TRP A 305 10.82 10.69 -7.09
C TRP A 305 10.95 11.81 -8.12
N ARG A 306 11.37 13.01 -7.70
CA ARG A 306 11.21 14.24 -8.48
C ARG A 306 12.54 14.92 -8.77
N ASN A 307 12.63 15.52 -9.94
CA ASN A 307 13.66 16.50 -10.27
C ASN A 307 12.97 17.87 -10.46
N GLY A 308 12.95 18.68 -9.39
CA GLY A 308 12.18 19.92 -9.37
C GLY A 308 10.67 19.66 -9.34
N TYR A 309 9.96 20.12 -10.39
CA TYR A 309 8.49 20.04 -10.47
C TYR A 309 7.97 18.80 -11.23
N THR A 310 8.84 18.00 -11.84
CA THR A 310 8.46 16.82 -12.63
C THR A 310 8.96 15.54 -12.00
N TRP A 311 8.36 14.42 -12.40
CA TRP A 311 8.92 13.09 -12.14
C TRP A 311 10.32 12.99 -12.75
N ARG A 312 11.19 12.16 -12.14
CA ARG A 312 12.42 11.75 -12.82
C ARG A 312 12.09 10.83 -14.00
N ASP A 313 13.01 10.74 -14.94
CA ASP A 313 12.85 9.91 -16.14
C ASP A 313 13.28 8.45 -15.91
N ASP A 314 14.18 8.21 -14.95
CA ASP A 314 14.80 6.92 -14.60
C ASP A 314 14.01 6.11 -13.55
N LEU A 315 12.71 6.36 -13.42
CA LEU A 315 11.89 5.72 -12.39
C LEU A 315 11.47 4.30 -12.77
N GLU A 316 11.91 3.34 -11.95
CA GLU A 316 11.61 1.91 -12.08
C GLU A 316 11.12 1.29 -10.77
N GLY A 317 10.27 0.28 -10.89
CA GLY A 317 9.75 -0.47 -9.75
C GLY A 317 10.74 -1.51 -9.20
N ASN A 318 10.67 -1.76 -7.90
CA ASN A 318 11.39 -2.85 -7.23
C ASN A 318 10.45 -3.67 -6.32
N ALA A 319 10.98 -4.59 -5.52
CA ALA A 319 10.18 -5.42 -4.61
C ALA A 319 9.32 -4.58 -3.64
N ILE A 320 9.85 -3.46 -3.14
CA ILE A 320 9.15 -2.56 -2.21
C ILE A 320 7.98 -1.87 -2.91
N THR A 321 8.16 -1.37 -4.13
CA THR A 321 7.06 -0.70 -4.85
C THR A 321 5.96 -1.69 -5.20
N ARG A 322 6.30 -2.91 -5.66
CA ARG A 322 5.29 -3.96 -5.95
C ARG A 322 4.50 -4.34 -4.71
N TRP A 323 5.19 -4.52 -3.58
CA TRP A 323 4.51 -4.77 -2.32
C TRP A 323 3.62 -3.61 -1.90
N CYS A 324 4.08 -2.35 -2.06
CA CYS A 324 3.25 -1.17 -1.79
C CYS A 324 2.03 -1.12 -2.73
N THR A 325 2.17 -1.51 -4.00
CA THR A 325 1.08 -1.64 -4.97
C THR A 325 0.02 -2.62 -4.45
N ASP A 326 0.43 -3.79 -3.96
CA ASP A 326 -0.50 -4.78 -3.39
C ASP A 326 -1.19 -4.29 -2.11
N GLN A 327 -0.50 -3.53 -1.27
CA GLN A 327 -1.15 -2.90 -0.11
C GLN A 327 -2.17 -1.86 -0.56
N CYS A 328 -1.83 -1.02 -1.53
CA CYS A 328 -2.74 0.00 -2.05
C CYS A 328 -3.98 -0.64 -2.67
N LYS A 329 -3.83 -1.72 -3.45
CA LYS A 329 -4.95 -2.52 -3.99
C LYS A 329 -5.95 -2.91 -2.91
N ASN A 330 -5.48 -3.45 -1.78
CA ASN A 330 -6.35 -3.85 -0.67
C ASN A 330 -6.98 -2.67 0.10
N LEU A 331 -6.43 -1.46 -0.03
CA LEU A 331 -6.91 -0.27 0.66
C LEU A 331 -7.95 0.47 -0.17
N VAL A 332 -7.76 0.57 -1.49
CA VAL A 332 -8.68 1.29 -2.36
C VAL A 332 -10.08 0.69 -2.38
N ASP A 333 -10.20 -0.63 -2.20
CA ASP A 333 -11.49 -1.34 -2.25
C ASP A 333 -12.32 -1.24 -0.95
N ARG A 334 -11.82 -0.56 0.10
CA ARG A 334 -12.46 -0.55 1.44
C ARG A 334 -13.62 0.44 1.56
N SER A 335 -13.46 1.64 1.03
CA SER A 335 -14.46 2.71 1.06
C SER A 335 -14.12 3.78 0.02
N HIS A 336 -15.09 4.64 -0.30
CA HIS A 336 -14.88 5.78 -1.18
C HIS A 336 -13.78 6.72 -0.68
N GLU A 337 -13.75 7.06 0.62
CA GLU A 337 -12.68 7.90 1.18
C GLU A 337 -11.31 7.24 1.06
N SER A 338 -11.24 5.93 1.32
CA SER A 338 -10.01 5.15 1.19
C SER A 338 -9.53 5.11 -0.26
N HIS A 339 -10.46 4.91 -1.22
CA HIS A 339 -10.14 4.98 -2.64
C HIS A 339 -9.54 6.35 -2.99
N ARG A 340 -10.19 7.47 -2.62
CA ARG A 340 -9.66 8.83 -2.88
C ARG A 340 -8.27 9.06 -2.28
N GLN A 341 -7.98 8.47 -1.14
CA GLN A 341 -6.72 8.63 -0.43
C GLN A 341 -5.57 7.82 -1.06
N PHE A 342 -5.82 6.56 -1.42
CA PHE A 342 -4.76 5.64 -1.83
C PHE A 342 -4.66 5.42 -3.35
N PHE A 343 -5.70 5.72 -4.11
CA PHE A 343 -5.75 5.41 -5.55
C PHE A 343 -4.63 6.10 -6.35
N PHE A 344 -4.30 7.35 -6.01
CA PHE A 344 -3.20 8.04 -6.71
C PHE A 344 -1.84 7.37 -6.46
N THR A 345 -1.60 6.91 -5.22
CA THR A 345 -0.40 6.12 -4.89
C THR A 345 -0.41 4.79 -5.63
N PHE A 346 -1.57 4.13 -5.69
CA PHE A 346 -1.74 2.87 -6.40
C PHE A 346 -1.36 3.00 -7.89
N VAL A 347 -1.93 4.00 -8.57
CA VAL A 347 -1.66 4.29 -9.99
C VAL A 347 -0.22 4.68 -10.22
N PHE A 348 0.35 5.53 -9.36
CA PHE A 348 1.75 5.92 -9.45
C PHE A 348 2.68 4.71 -9.36
N LEU A 349 2.48 3.82 -8.38
CA LEU A 349 3.33 2.64 -8.21
C LEU A 349 3.17 1.64 -9.36
N THR A 350 1.94 1.44 -9.86
CA THR A 350 1.72 0.64 -11.09
C THR A 350 2.39 1.24 -12.32
N SER A 351 2.58 2.57 -12.37
CA SER A 351 3.30 3.25 -13.46
C SER A 351 4.81 3.02 -13.46
N LEU A 352 5.35 2.41 -12.41
CA LEU A 352 6.76 2.04 -12.30
C LEU A 352 7.05 0.66 -12.91
N ASP A 353 6.01 -0.14 -13.17
CA ASP A 353 6.15 -1.41 -13.86
C ASP A 353 6.36 -1.20 -15.38
N PRO A 354 7.01 -2.15 -16.07
CA PRO A 354 7.25 -2.05 -17.51
C PRO A 354 5.97 -1.78 -18.29
N HIS A 355 6.07 -0.91 -19.30
CA HIS A 355 4.97 -0.55 -20.19
C HIS A 355 3.76 0.12 -19.51
N ASN A 356 3.94 0.73 -18.33
CA ASN A 356 2.90 1.48 -17.61
C ASN A 356 3.21 2.96 -17.35
N SER A 357 4.29 3.50 -17.94
CA SER A 357 4.73 4.88 -17.72
C SER A 357 3.67 5.92 -18.10
N ASP A 358 2.75 5.58 -19.00
CA ASP A 358 1.64 6.44 -19.41
C ASP A 358 0.60 6.71 -18.30
N LEU A 359 0.51 5.82 -17.31
CA LEU A 359 -0.37 6.01 -16.15
C LEU A 359 0.13 7.10 -15.19
N ARG A 360 1.44 7.38 -15.22
CA ARG A 360 2.16 8.18 -14.21
C ARG A 360 1.62 9.59 -14.03
N GLY A 361 1.22 10.23 -15.12
CA GLY A 361 0.65 11.58 -15.06
C GLY A 361 1.57 12.65 -14.48
N SER A 362 0.94 13.65 -13.87
CA SER A 362 1.61 14.76 -13.18
C SER A 362 1.55 14.55 -11.66
N PRO A 363 2.60 14.94 -10.90
CA PRO A 363 2.58 14.91 -9.44
C PRO A 363 1.46 15.71 -8.78
N TYR A 364 0.85 16.65 -9.52
CA TYR A 364 -0.16 17.57 -9.02
C TYR A 364 -1.56 17.29 -9.58
N ASP A 365 -1.77 16.09 -10.14
CA ASP A 365 -3.07 15.72 -10.65
C ASP A 365 -4.12 15.64 -9.55
N SER A 366 -5.35 16.03 -9.90
CA SER A 366 -6.49 15.76 -9.03
C SER A 366 -6.83 14.26 -9.06
N TYR A 367 -7.56 13.83 -8.03
CA TYR A 367 -8.12 12.50 -7.97
C TYR A 367 -8.92 12.16 -9.23
N GLU A 368 -9.80 13.06 -9.66
CA GLU A 368 -10.69 12.82 -10.80
C GLU A 368 -9.91 12.72 -12.11
N ARG A 369 -8.86 13.53 -12.30
CA ARG A 369 -7.99 13.43 -13.48
C ARG A 369 -7.22 12.12 -13.50
N THR A 370 -6.81 11.61 -12.34
CA THR A 370 -6.15 10.31 -12.22
C THR A 370 -7.10 9.19 -12.60
N VAL A 371 -8.33 9.19 -12.08
CA VAL A 371 -9.36 8.20 -12.43
C VAL A 371 -9.66 8.25 -13.93
N ALA A 372 -9.90 9.45 -14.49
CA ALA A 372 -10.17 9.61 -15.91
C ALA A 372 -9.01 9.09 -16.79
N ARG A 373 -7.75 9.36 -16.43
CA ARG A 373 -6.58 8.82 -17.14
C ARG A 373 -6.56 7.30 -17.13
N VAL A 374 -6.82 6.68 -15.98
CA VAL A 374 -6.87 5.22 -15.87
C VAL A 374 -8.01 4.67 -16.71
N LEU A 375 -9.18 5.30 -16.70
CA LEU A 375 -10.32 4.90 -17.53
C LEU A 375 -10.04 5.02 -19.03
N CYS A 376 -9.18 5.93 -19.48
CA CYS A 376 -8.70 6.04 -20.88
C CYS A 376 -7.52 5.13 -21.22
N SER A 377 -7.01 4.35 -20.27
CA SER A 377 -5.67 3.73 -20.40
C SER A 377 -5.55 2.60 -21.43
N PHE A 378 -6.68 2.04 -21.91
CA PHE A 378 -6.72 1.05 -22.99
C PHE A 378 -6.98 1.67 -24.37
N ASP A 379 -7.23 2.97 -24.46
CA ASP A 379 -7.40 3.69 -25.72
C ASP A 379 -6.04 4.06 -26.35
N ARG A 380 -5.23 3.03 -26.61
CA ARG A 380 -3.91 3.14 -27.25
C ARG A 380 -3.96 2.35 -28.55
N GLY A 381 -3.50 2.95 -29.65
CA GLY A 381 -3.35 2.26 -30.94
C GLY A 381 -2.49 1.00 -30.79
N GLY A 382 -2.81 -0.05 -31.54
CA GLY A 382 -2.30 -1.43 -31.35
C GLY A 382 -0.80 -1.66 -31.50
N GLU A 383 0.01 -0.61 -31.58
CA GLU A 383 1.48 -0.67 -31.72
C GLU A 383 2.22 -0.68 -30.38
N LEU A 384 1.57 -0.27 -29.28
CA LEU A 384 2.19 -0.23 -27.95
C LEU A 384 1.75 -1.43 -27.10
N ILE A 385 2.72 -2.24 -26.68
CA ILE A 385 2.52 -3.27 -25.65
C ILE A 385 2.09 -2.55 -24.37
N LEU A 386 0.92 -2.92 -23.82
CA LEU A 386 0.44 -2.41 -22.53
C LEU A 386 0.94 -3.29 -21.40
N GLY A 387 1.43 -2.66 -20.33
CA GLY A 387 1.79 -3.37 -19.10
C GLY A 387 0.56 -3.85 -18.32
N PHE A 388 0.81 -4.71 -17.31
CA PHE A 388 -0.25 -5.23 -16.46
C PHE A 388 -0.87 -4.08 -15.64
N ARG A 389 -2.13 -3.76 -15.94
CA ARG A 389 -2.89 -2.65 -15.33
C ARG A 389 -4.33 -2.99 -14.98
N GLU A 390 -4.67 -4.28 -15.02
CA GLU A 390 -6.00 -4.79 -14.71
C GLU A 390 -6.51 -4.30 -13.35
N ASN A 391 -5.67 -4.39 -12.31
CA ASN A 391 -6.09 -4.05 -10.96
C ASN A 391 -6.44 -2.56 -10.81
N VAL A 392 -5.62 -1.65 -11.36
CA VAL A 392 -5.90 -0.20 -11.27
C VAL A 392 -7.11 0.17 -12.12
N PHE A 393 -7.28 -0.45 -13.29
CA PHE A 393 -8.42 -0.21 -14.16
C PHE A 393 -9.73 -0.72 -13.53
N SER A 394 -9.71 -1.93 -12.99
CA SER A 394 -10.84 -2.52 -12.27
C SER A 394 -11.25 -1.68 -11.07
N SER A 395 -10.29 -1.23 -10.26
CA SER A 395 -10.57 -0.35 -9.13
C SER A 395 -11.24 0.96 -9.56
N ALA A 396 -10.75 1.60 -10.65
CA ALA A 396 -11.37 2.81 -11.21
C ALA A 396 -12.82 2.60 -11.68
N VAL A 397 -13.10 1.48 -12.35
CA VAL A 397 -14.46 1.13 -12.80
C VAL A 397 -15.36 0.82 -11.61
N GLN A 398 -14.88 0.05 -10.64
CA GLN A 398 -15.62 -0.32 -9.44
C GLN A 398 -16.00 0.90 -8.61
N GLU A 399 -15.11 1.88 -8.49
CA GLU A 399 -15.36 3.14 -7.78
C GLU A 399 -16.52 3.94 -8.40
N CYS A 400 -16.67 3.92 -9.72
CA CYS A 400 -17.74 4.65 -10.39
C CYS A 400 -19.12 4.01 -10.15
N ARG A 401 -19.19 2.69 -9.98
CA ARG A 401 -20.44 1.93 -9.89
C ARG A 401 -21.36 2.28 -8.69
N PRO A 402 -20.91 2.30 -7.42
CA PRO A 402 -21.77 2.69 -6.31
C PRO A 402 -22.20 4.16 -6.43
N LEU A 403 -21.32 5.03 -6.93
CA LEU A 403 -21.64 6.45 -7.13
C LEU A 403 -22.78 6.67 -8.15
N LEU A 404 -22.87 5.79 -9.17
CA LEU A 404 -23.99 5.78 -10.12
C LEU A 404 -25.31 5.34 -9.48
N ARG A 405 -25.28 4.43 -8.51
CA ARG A 405 -26.47 3.88 -7.83
C ARG A 405 -26.99 4.79 -6.71
N ASP A 406 -26.10 5.47 -6.01
CA ASP A 406 -26.41 6.31 -4.85
C ASP A 406 -26.85 7.74 -5.20
N ALA A 407 -27.18 8.00 -6.48
CA ALA A 407 -27.52 9.32 -7.00
C ALA A 407 -26.43 10.40 -6.79
N LYS A 408 -25.18 10.00 -6.50
CA LYS A 408 -23.99 10.87 -6.53
C LYS A 408 -23.41 10.94 -7.95
N SER A 409 -24.29 11.08 -8.94
CA SER A 409 -23.89 11.16 -10.35
C SER A 409 -22.96 12.33 -10.64
N ASP A 410 -22.98 13.38 -9.82
CA ASP A 410 -22.18 14.60 -10.03
C ASP A 410 -20.68 14.33 -9.94
N ASP A 411 -20.23 13.46 -9.03
CA ASP A 411 -18.81 13.11 -8.90
C ASP A 411 -18.33 12.28 -10.10
N VAL A 412 -19.14 11.32 -10.54
CA VAL A 412 -18.86 10.52 -11.75
C VAL A 412 -18.89 11.41 -13.00
N THR A 413 -19.87 12.30 -13.09
CA THR A 413 -19.97 13.26 -14.20
C THR A 413 -18.77 14.19 -14.23
N ARG A 414 -18.26 14.62 -13.07
CA ARG A 414 -17.01 15.40 -12.98
C ARG A 414 -15.81 14.60 -13.51
N ILE A 415 -15.65 13.34 -13.10
CA ILE A 415 -14.60 12.45 -13.61
C ILE A 415 -14.70 12.30 -15.13
N LEU A 416 -15.88 11.95 -15.63
CA LEU A 416 -16.14 11.73 -17.05
C LEU A 416 -16.02 13.01 -17.88
N SER A 417 -16.30 14.19 -17.31
CA SER A 417 -16.15 15.47 -18.00
C SER A 417 -14.69 15.91 -18.20
N ILE A 418 -13.76 15.36 -17.43
CA ILE A 418 -12.32 15.66 -17.56
C ILE A 418 -11.70 14.87 -18.70
N GLY A 419 -12.19 13.65 -18.95
CA GLY A 419 -11.72 12.80 -20.03
C GLY A 419 -12.45 13.07 -21.35
N ASP A 420 -11.82 12.66 -22.46
CA ASP A 420 -12.50 12.58 -23.74
C ASP A 420 -13.49 11.40 -23.73
N ARG A 421 -14.76 11.66 -24.00
CA ARG A 421 -15.83 10.67 -23.87
C ARG A 421 -15.60 9.49 -24.81
N SER A 422 -15.25 9.77 -26.06
CA SER A 422 -15.01 8.74 -27.07
C SER A 422 -13.76 7.93 -26.72
N SER A 423 -12.71 8.55 -26.16
CA SER A 423 -11.54 7.84 -25.61
C SER A 423 -11.89 6.91 -24.45
N ILE A 424 -12.71 7.37 -23.50
CA ILE A 424 -13.18 6.52 -22.39
C ILE A 424 -13.95 5.32 -22.95
N ILE A 425 -14.89 5.53 -23.87
CA ILE A 425 -15.66 4.44 -24.47
C ILE A 425 -14.71 3.48 -25.21
N ARG A 426 -13.81 3.97 -26.07
CA ARG A 426 -12.84 3.11 -26.78
C ARG A 426 -12.00 2.28 -25.82
N SER A 427 -11.53 2.87 -24.73
CA SER A 427 -10.78 2.19 -23.68
C SER A 427 -11.63 1.10 -23.00
N LEU A 428 -12.88 1.41 -22.63
CA LEU A 428 -13.81 0.43 -22.06
C LEU A 428 -14.13 -0.71 -23.04
N LEU A 429 -14.23 -0.45 -24.34
CA LEU A 429 -14.49 -1.51 -25.32
C LEU A 429 -13.25 -2.36 -25.61
N ARG A 430 -12.05 -1.77 -25.57
CA ARG A 430 -10.75 -2.46 -25.75
C ARG A 430 -10.29 -3.24 -24.53
N ASN A 431 -10.93 -3.02 -23.38
CA ASN A 431 -10.51 -3.63 -22.13
C ASN A 431 -10.66 -5.18 -22.20
N PRO A 432 -9.63 -5.97 -21.86
CA PRO A 432 -9.69 -7.43 -21.97
C PRO A 432 -10.11 -8.14 -20.68
N HIS A 433 -10.45 -7.41 -19.61
CA HIS A 433 -10.57 -7.97 -18.26
C HIS A 433 -11.98 -7.85 -17.65
N ILE A 434 -12.67 -6.75 -17.90
CA ILE A 434 -13.93 -6.38 -17.27
C ILE A 434 -15.10 -6.63 -18.23
N SER A 435 -16.06 -7.44 -17.78
CA SER A 435 -17.25 -7.81 -18.55
C SER A 435 -18.26 -6.67 -18.65
N TRP A 436 -19.22 -6.81 -19.57
CA TRP A 436 -20.21 -5.77 -19.87
C TRP A 436 -21.04 -5.39 -18.63
N ASP A 437 -21.39 -6.36 -17.77
CA ASP A 437 -22.18 -6.15 -16.54
C ASP A 437 -21.55 -5.17 -15.54
N TYR A 438 -20.25 -4.90 -15.65
CA TYR A 438 -19.54 -3.95 -14.78
C TYR A 438 -19.40 -2.57 -15.41
N ILE A 439 -19.34 -2.47 -16.74
CA ILE A 439 -19.13 -1.20 -17.46
C ILE A 439 -20.39 -0.61 -18.08
N GLY A 440 -21.44 -1.40 -18.29
CA GLY A 440 -22.64 -1.00 -19.04
C GLY A 440 -23.39 0.20 -18.45
N GLU A 441 -23.53 0.27 -17.11
CA GLU A 441 -24.14 1.43 -16.43
C GLU A 441 -23.36 2.72 -16.69
N MET A 442 -22.01 2.64 -16.70
CA MET A 442 -21.14 3.79 -16.94
C MET A 442 -21.18 4.21 -18.41
N VAL A 443 -21.17 3.25 -19.35
CA VAL A 443 -21.32 3.53 -20.78
C VAL A 443 -22.65 4.21 -21.05
N ALA A 444 -23.75 3.70 -20.49
CA ALA A 444 -25.08 4.29 -20.63
C ALA A 444 -25.13 5.74 -20.10
N LEU A 445 -24.39 6.06 -19.04
CA LEU A 445 -24.29 7.44 -18.55
C LEU A 445 -23.55 8.34 -19.55
N ILE A 446 -22.42 7.87 -20.10
CA ILE A 446 -21.62 8.64 -21.07
C ILE A 446 -22.44 8.88 -22.35
N THR A 447 -23.22 7.88 -22.78
CA THR A 447 -23.95 7.93 -24.05
C THR A 447 -25.28 8.66 -23.98
N ARG A 448 -25.82 8.85 -22.78
CA ARG A 448 -27.15 9.40 -22.54
C ARG A 448 -27.40 10.70 -23.31
N GLY A 449 -28.39 10.67 -24.20
CA GLY A 449 -28.85 11.83 -24.98
C GLY A 449 -27.89 12.28 -26.09
N ASN A 450 -26.83 11.51 -26.38
CA ASN A 450 -25.85 11.77 -27.44
C ASN A 450 -25.53 10.50 -28.24
N GLU A 451 -26.44 9.52 -28.27
CA GLU A 451 -26.19 8.17 -28.78
C GLU A 451 -25.75 8.18 -30.25
N VAL A 452 -26.42 8.97 -31.09
CA VAL A 452 -26.10 9.09 -32.53
C VAL A 452 -24.76 9.80 -32.75
N ALA A 453 -24.48 10.87 -31.99
CA ALA A 453 -23.22 11.60 -32.10
C ALA A 453 -22.02 10.71 -31.71
N ILE A 454 -22.19 9.85 -30.70
CA ILE A 454 -21.14 8.92 -30.27
C ILE A 454 -20.90 7.83 -31.31
N LEU A 455 -21.93 7.35 -32.00
CA LEU A 455 -21.72 6.43 -33.13
C LEU A 455 -20.88 7.10 -34.22
N GLU A 456 -21.12 8.37 -34.53
CA GLU A 456 -20.32 9.13 -35.50
C GLU A 456 -18.87 9.33 -35.02
N GLU A 457 -18.66 9.70 -33.74
CA GLU A 457 -17.33 9.83 -33.12
C GLU A 457 -16.54 8.50 -33.11
N LEU A 458 -17.24 7.37 -32.97
CA LEU A 458 -16.63 6.04 -32.90
C LEU A 458 -16.52 5.35 -34.26
N ALA A 459 -16.98 5.97 -35.35
CA ALA A 459 -17.00 5.35 -36.67
C ALA A 459 -15.61 4.84 -37.09
N GLU A 460 -14.55 5.65 -36.91
CA GLU A 460 -13.17 5.25 -37.23
C GLU A 460 -12.70 4.04 -36.41
N PHE A 461 -13.13 3.94 -35.15
CA PHE A 461 -12.83 2.80 -34.29
C PHE A 461 -13.53 1.52 -34.78
N PHE A 462 -14.79 1.62 -35.22
CA PHE A 462 -15.54 0.47 -35.75
C PHE A 462 -15.05 0.02 -37.14
N CYS A 463 -14.50 0.94 -37.94
CA CYS A 463 -13.82 0.59 -39.20
C CYS A 463 -12.51 -0.18 -38.98
N ASN A 464 -11.89 -0.05 -37.80
CA ASN A 464 -10.60 -0.66 -37.48
C ASN A 464 -10.63 -1.39 -36.12
N VAL A 465 -11.67 -2.20 -35.88
CA VAL A 465 -11.79 -2.97 -34.63
C VAL A 465 -10.62 -3.95 -34.52
N PRO A 466 -9.77 -3.87 -33.48
CA PRO A 466 -8.72 -4.84 -33.25
C PRO A 466 -9.31 -6.22 -32.93
N ASP A 467 -8.49 -7.27 -33.00
CA ASP A 467 -8.91 -8.62 -32.61
C ASP A 467 -9.15 -8.72 -31.09
N MET A 468 -10.36 -8.37 -30.67
CA MET A 468 -10.79 -8.38 -29.27
C MET A 468 -11.33 -9.75 -28.89
N LYS A 469 -10.66 -10.40 -27.93
CA LYS A 469 -11.13 -11.68 -27.38
C LYS A 469 -12.38 -11.44 -26.51
N PRO A 470 -13.32 -12.39 -26.48
CA PRO A 470 -14.45 -12.33 -25.55
C PRO A 470 -13.99 -12.20 -24.10
N VAL A 471 -14.64 -11.32 -23.34
CA VAL A 471 -14.28 -10.98 -21.96
C VAL A 471 -15.18 -11.70 -20.96
N GLY A 472 -14.62 -12.11 -19.83
CA GLY A 472 -15.35 -12.79 -18.76
C GLY A 472 -15.44 -14.31 -18.95
N ILE A 473 -15.22 -15.04 -17.86
CA ILE A 473 -15.20 -16.52 -17.85
C ILE A 473 -16.60 -17.08 -18.18
N PHE A 474 -17.64 -16.46 -17.63
CA PHE A 474 -19.03 -16.93 -17.72
C PHE A 474 -19.86 -16.23 -18.80
N SER A 475 -19.69 -14.92 -18.98
CA SER A 475 -20.47 -14.11 -19.92
C SER A 475 -19.92 -14.20 -21.34
N ARG A 476 -18.59 -14.21 -21.49
CA ARG A 476 -17.86 -14.28 -22.78
C ARG A 476 -18.37 -13.22 -23.75
N ASP A 477 -18.32 -11.99 -23.26
CA ASP A 477 -18.89 -10.81 -23.89
C ASP A 477 -18.00 -10.29 -25.03
N LEU A 478 -18.59 -9.98 -26.17
CA LEU A 478 -17.98 -9.15 -27.20
C LEU A 478 -18.43 -7.70 -26.97
N LEU A 479 -17.65 -6.97 -26.18
CA LEU A 479 -18.01 -5.64 -25.66
C LEU A 479 -18.46 -4.65 -26.74
N VAL A 480 -17.89 -4.72 -27.96
CA VAL A 480 -18.30 -3.88 -29.09
C VAL A 480 -19.73 -4.16 -29.56
N ILE A 481 -20.20 -5.41 -29.50
CA ILE A 481 -21.58 -5.76 -29.87
C ILE A 481 -22.53 -5.48 -28.70
N ASP A 482 -22.10 -5.72 -27.46
CA ASP A 482 -22.88 -5.33 -26.27
C ASP A 482 -23.12 -3.81 -26.24
N PHE A 483 -22.10 -3.02 -26.58
CA PHE A 483 -22.20 -1.58 -26.75
C PHE A 483 -23.27 -1.21 -27.78
N LEU A 484 -23.17 -1.74 -29.00
CA LEU A 484 -24.16 -1.49 -30.06
C LEU A 484 -25.57 -1.85 -29.59
N GLY A 485 -25.75 -3.02 -28.97
CA GLY A 485 -27.04 -3.48 -28.46
C GLY A 485 -27.59 -2.56 -27.36
N SER A 486 -26.73 -1.99 -26.53
CA SER A 486 -27.13 -1.09 -25.44
C SER A 486 -27.66 0.27 -25.94
N LEU A 487 -27.29 0.68 -27.15
CA LEU A 487 -27.77 1.93 -27.74
C LEU A 487 -29.16 1.80 -28.34
N ILE A 488 -29.52 0.61 -28.86
CA ILE A 488 -30.77 0.37 -29.59
C ILE A 488 -32.02 0.94 -28.89
N PRO A 489 -32.24 0.73 -27.57
CA PRO A 489 -33.45 1.24 -26.90
C PRO A 489 -33.56 2.77 -26.88
N SER A 490 -32.45 3.49 -27.05
CA SER A 490 -32.37 4.95 -26.99
C SER A 490 -32.28 5.60 -28.38
N LEU A 491 -32.16 4.82 -29.46
CA LEU A 491 -32.05 5.35 -30.81
C LEU A 491 -33.40 5.92 -31.32
N PRO A 492 -33.39 6.97 -32.16
CA PRO A 492 -34.60 7.50 -32.76
C PRO A 492 -35.33 6.45 -33.64
N PRO A 493 -36.67 6.51 -33.76
CA PRO A 493 -37.43 5.57 -34.60
C PRO A 493 -37.09 5.59 -36.10
N ARG A 494 -36.47 6.67 -36.59
CA ARG A 494 -36.00 6.82 -37.98
C ARG A 494 -34.48 6.92 -38.03
N PHE A 495 -33.81 6.17 -37.17
CA PHE A 495 -32.37 6.12 -37.12
C PHE A 495 -31.79 5.60 -38.43
N THR A 496 -30.65 6.16 -38.84
CA THR A 496 -29.85 5.71 -39.97
C THR A 496 -28.40 5.69 -39.49
N LEU A 497 -27.67 4.61 -39.78
CA LEU A 497 -26.29 4.48 -39.37
C LEU A 497 -25.40 5.55 -40.06
N PRO A 498 -24.48 6.23 -39.35
CA PRO A 498 -23.61 7.23 -39.96
C PRO A 498 -22.77 6.64 -41.08
N ARG A 499 -22.72 7.27 -42.26
CA ARG A 499 -22.09 6.72 -43.50
C ARG A 499 -20.63 6.26 -43.35
N SER A 500 -19.91 6.78 -42.37
CA SER A 500 -18.53 6.42 -42.06
C SER A 500 -18.41 5.14 -41.22
N PHE A 501 -19.52 4.53 -40.81
CA PHE A 501 -19.55 3.45 -39.83
C PHE A 501 -19.61 2.07 -40.51
N ASP A 502 -18.46 1.42 -40.62
CA ASP A 502 -18.37 0.09 -41.22
C ASP A 502 -18.51 -1.04 -40.19
N LEU A 503 -19.51 -1.91 -40.38
CA LEU A 503 -19.75 -3.08 -39.52
C LEU A 503 -18.93 -4.31 -39.93
N THR A 504 -18.22 -4.28 -41.06
CA THR A 504 -17.44 -5.41 -41.59
C THR A 504 -16.46 -6.01 -40.56
N PRO A 505 -15.66 -5.21 -39.81
CA PRO A 505 -14.77 -5.75 -38.78
C PRO A 505 -15.54 -6.40 -37.62
N THR A 506 -16.67 -5.81 -37.24
CA THR A 506 -17.53 -6.33 -36.16
C THR A 506 -18.16 -7.67 -36.52
N LEU A 507 -18.64 -7.81 -37.78
CA LEU A 507 -19.15 -9.09 -38.31
C LEU A 507 -18.06 -10.16 -38.30
N SER A 508 -16.85 -9.79 -38.75
CA SER A 508 -15.69 -10.69 -38.77
C SER A 508 -15.30 -11.15 -37.36
N LEU A 509 -15.38 -10.26 -36.38
CA LEU A 509 -15.11 -10.55 -34.97
C LEU A 509 -16.12 -11.56 -34.41
N LEU A 510 -17.42 -11.35 -34.66
CA LEU A 510 -18.45 -12.31 -34.23
C LEU A 510 -18.22 -13.69 -34.86
N LEU A 511 -17.99 -13.75 -36.17
CA LEU A 511 -17.77 -15.00 -36.89
C LEU A 511 -16.55 -15.76 -36.37
N ARG A 512 -15.47 -15.06 -36.01
CA ARG A 512 -14.28 -15.67 -35.41
C ARG A 512 -14.56 -16.28 -34.04
N TYR A 513 -15.39 -15.64 -33.21
CA TYR A 513 -15.64 -16.05 -31.82
C TYR A 513 -17.02 -16.68 -31.57
N GLN A 514 -17.80 -16.96 -32.62
CA GLN A 514 -19.17 -17.48 -32.55
C GLN A 514 -19.34 -18.75 -31.71
N SER A 515 -18.31 -19.60 -31.63
CA SER A 515 -18.33 -20.85 -30.86
C SER A 515 -18.01 -20.63 -29.38
N LYS A 516 -17.43 -19.48 -29.04
CA LYS A 516 -17.04 -19.13 -27.66
C LYS A 516 -18.06 -18.25 -26.99
N VAL A 517 -18.79 -17.42 -27.73
CA VAL A 517 -19.79 -16.49 -27.19
C VAL A 517 -21.03 -17.23 -26.70
N LYS A 518 -21.55 -16.82 -25.53
CA LYS A 518 -22.80 -17.37 -24.96
C LYS A 518 -24.04 -16.67 -25.50
N SER A 519 -24.00 -15.34 -25.66
CA SER A 519 -25.12 -14.48 -26.07
C SER A 519 -25.27 -14.33 -27.59
N LEU A 520 -25.01 -15.40 -28.35
CA LEU A 520 -24.91 -15.34 -29.81
C LEU A 520 -26.21 -14.85 -30.48
N GLU A 521 -27.37 -15.28 -30.01
CA GLU A 521 -28.68 -14.85 -30.51
C GLU A 521 -28.85 -13.33 -30.37
N ARG A 522 -28.61 -12.79 -29.16
CA ARG A 522 -28.64 -11.34 -28.91
C ARG A 522 -27.71 -10.57 -29.85
N TYR A 523 -26.52 -11.11 -30.14
CA TYR A 523 -25.56 -10.45 -31.03
C TYR A 523 -26.00 -10.48 -32.49
N ILE A 524 -26.63 -11.57 -32.93
CA ILE A 524 -27.21 -11.66 -34.26
C ILE A 524 -28.32 -10.61 -34.41
N ASP A 525 -29.22 -10.50 -33.44
CA ASP A 525 -30.31 -9.52 -33.46
C ASP A 525 -29.80 -8.08 -33.48
N THR A 526 -28.80 -7.77 -32.65
CA THR A 526 -28.14 -6.46 -32.64
C THR A 526 -27.55 -6.12 -34.01
N LEU A 527 -26.75 -7.01 -34.59
CA LEU A 527 -26.09 -6.73 -35.87
C LEU A 527 -27.11 -6.62 -37.02
N LEU A 528 -28.13 -7.48 -37.04
CA LEU A 528 -29.21 -7.37 -38.01
C LEU A 528 -29.96 -6.05 -37.87
N TYR A 529 -30.23 -5.58 -36.65
CA TYR A 529 -30.85 -4.27 -36.44
C TYR A 529 -30.04 -3.17 -37.13
N PHE A 530 -28.73 -3.09 -36.94
CA PHE A 530 -27.90 -2.06 -37.57
C PHE A 530 -27.78 -2.23 -39.09
N LEU A 531 -27.77 -3.46 -39.60
CA LEU A 531 -27.78 -3.72 -41.05
C LEU A 531 -29.07 -3.19 -41.71
N ASP A 532 -30.22 -3.36 -41.06
CA ASP A 532 -31.52 -2.85 -41.54
C ASP A 532 -31.64 -1.33 -41.52
N HIS A 533 -30.77 -0.62 -40.80
CA HIS A 533 -30.77 0.84 -40.68
C HIS A 533 -29.60 1.44 -41.48
N ASP A 534 -29.54 1.11 -42.77
CA ASP A 534 -28.52 1.52 -43.76
C ASP A 534 -27.10 0.99 -43.51
N GLY A 535 -26.90 0.09 -42.53
CA GLY A 535 -25.58 -0.47 -42.23
C GLY A 535 -25.07 -1.45 -43.28
N PHE A 536 -25.96 -2.11 -44.04
CA PHE A 536 -25.57 -3.04 -45.10
C PHE A 536 -24.84 -2.35 -46.27
N GLU A 537 -25.34 -1.19 -46.71
CA GLU A 537 -24.76 -0.41 -47.82
C GLU A 537 -23.41 0.22 -47.46
N GLN A 538 -23.04 0.23 -46.18
CA GLN A 538 -21.81 0.83 -45.65
C GLN A 538 -20.68 -0.18 -45.45
N LEU A 539 -20.92 -1.46 -45.76
CA LEU A 539 -19.94 -2.52 -45.58
C LEU A 539 -18.78 -2.39 -46.58
N SER A 540 -17.55 -2.33 -46.07
CA SER A 540 -16.35 -2.37 -46.91
C SER A 540 -16.14 -3.73 -47.58
N SER A 541 -16.66 -4.82 -47.00
CA SER A 541 -16.62 -6.15 -47.60
C SER A 541 -17.90 -6.93 -47.37
N LEU A 542 -18.43 -7.48 -48.46
CA LEU A 542 -19.63 -8.31 -48.43
C LEU A 542 -19.35 -9.75 -47.96
N ARG A 543 -18.09 -10.21 -47.93
CA ARG A 543 -17.78 -11.61 -47.58
C ARG A 543 -18.14 -11.94 -46.12
N PRO A 544 -17.74 -11.17 -45.10
CA PRO A 544 -18.18 -11.41 -43.72
C PRO A 544 -19.70 -11.33 -43.56
N ALA A 545 -20.38 -10.44 -44.28
CA ALA A 545 -21.83 -10.35 -44.24
C ALA A 545 -22.52 -11.59 -44.81
N HIS A 546 -22.04 -12.11 -45.93
CA HIS A 546 -22.54 -13.36 -46.50
C HIS A 546 -22.36 -14.55 -45.54
N ASP A 547 -21.18 -14.68 -44.91
CA ASP A 547 -20.90 -15.75 -43.95
C ASP A 547 -21.77 -15.60 -42.69
N PHE A 548 -22.03 -14.36 -42.24
CA PHE A 548 -22.96 -14.04 -41.17
C PHE A 548 -24.40 -14.44 -41.49
N PHE A 549 -24.91 -14.14 -42.70
CA PHE A 549 -26.26 -14.56 -43.09
C PHE A 549 -26.38 -16.09 -43.20
N ARG A 550 -25.34 -16.78 -43.68
CA ARG A 550 -25.30 -18.26 -43.67
C ARG A 550 -25.33 -18.83 -42.25
N LEU A 551 -24.63 -18.20 -41.30
CA LEU A 551 -24.70 -18.56 -39.89
C LEU A 551 -26.14 -18.46 -39.36
N CYS A 552 -26.83 -17.35 -39.68
CA CYS A 552 -28.23 -17.13 -39.28
C CYS A 552 -29.15 -18.24 -39.80
N LEU A 553 -29.03 -18.62 -41.08
CA LEU A 553 -29.83 -19.70 -41.68
C LEU A 553 -29.55 -21.07 -41.07
N THR A 554 -28.28 -21.38 -40.81
CA THR A 554 -27.87 -22.67 -40.23
C THR A 554 -28.43 -22.84 -38.82
N ARG A 555 -28.37 -21.78 -38.00
CA ARG A 555 -28.86 -21.80 -36.62
C ARG A 555 -30.39 -21.81 -36.54
N SER A 556 -31.07 -21.08 -37.43
CA SER A 556 -32.53 -21.13 -37.54
C SER A 556 -33.03 -22.53 -37.94
N SER A 557 -32.31 -23.21 -38.84
CA SER A 557 -32.63 -24.60 -39.24
C SER A 557 -32.49 -25.59 -38.09
N ASN A 558 -31.62 -25.29 -37.11
CA ASN A 558 -31.44 -26.08 -35.88
C ASN A 558 -32.40 -25.68 -34.76
N HIS A 559 -33.45 -24.88 -35.04
CA HIS A 559 -34.41 -24.32 -34.06
C HIS A 559 -33.76 -23.48 -32.94
N GLN A 560 -32.59 -22.89 -33.19
CA GLN A 560 -31.87 -22.09 -32.20
C GLN A 560 -32.11 -20.57 -32.34
N LEU A 561 -32.86 -20.14 -33.35
CA LEU A 561 -33.18 -18.72 -33.62
C LEU A 561 -34.62 -18.59 -34.12
N ASP A 562 -35.23 -17.42 -33.89
CA ASP A 562 -36.56 -17.07 -34.38
C ASP A 562 -36.64 -17.11 -35.92
N LYS A 563 -37.83 -17.42 -36.44
CA LYS A 563 -38.12 -17.48 -37.88
C LYS A 563 -37.87 -16.13 -38.58
N ASN A 564 -38.12 -15.03 -37.88
CA ASN A 564 -37.88 -13.68 -38.37
C ASN A 564 -36.41 -13.43 -38.77
N VAL A 565 -35.46 -13.95 -37.98
CA VAL A 565 -34.02 -13.86 -38.27
C VAL A 565 -33.67 -14.59 -39.57
N SER A 566 -34.26 -15.77 -39.79
CA SER A 566 -34.12 -16.55 -41.02
C SER A 566 -34.65 -15.81 -42.24
N ASP A 567 -35.84 -15.22 -42.11
CA ASP A 567 -36.51 -14.51 -43.19
C ASP A 567 -35.71 -13.27 -43.62
N ARG A 568 -35.20 -12.49 -42.65
CA ARG A 568 -34.28 -11.35 -42.89
C ARG A 568 -32.97 -11.79 -43.55
N ALA A 569 -32.35 -12.87 -43.07
CA ALA A 569 -31.12 -13.37 -43.69
C ALA A 569 -31.33 -13.86 -45.13
N ARG A 570 -32.48 -14.50 -45.44
CA ARG A 570 -32.83 -14.89 -46.82
C ARG A 570 -33.06 -13.68 -47.70
N PHE A 571 -33.73 -12.64 -47.18
CA PHE A 571 -33.96 -11.39 -47.89
C PHE A 571 -32.64 -10.81 -48.41
N TYR A 572 -31.67 -10.56 -47.53
CA TYR A 572 -30.35 -10.03 -47.94
C TYR A 572 -29.62 -10.92 -48.95
N LEU A 573 -29.61 -12.24 -48.76
CA LEU A 573 -28.95 -13.17 -49.67
C LEU A 573 -29.63 -13.25 -51.05
N SER A 574 -30.94 -13.01 -51.11
CA SER A 574 -31.74 -13.08 -52.34
C SER A 574 -31.74 -11.76 -53.12
N GLU A 575 -31.90 -10.64 -52.43
CA GLU A 575 -31.98 -9.31 -53.04
C GLU A 575 -30.62 -8.86 -53.57
N HIS A 576 -29.54 -9.15 -52.82
CA HIS A 576 -28.18 -8.80 -53.21
C HIS A 576 -27.41 -9.99 -53.81
N HIS A 577 -28.12 -10.98 -54.38
CA HIS A 577 -27.51 -12.19 -54.95
C HIS A 577 -26.40 -11.87 -55.97
N GLY A 578 -26.58 -10.82 -56.78
CA GLY A 578 -25.56 -10.37 -57.74
C GLY A 578 -24.29 -9.81 -57.09
N ALA A 579 -24.38 -9.24 -55.90
CA ALA A 579 -23.24 -8.68 -55.16
C ALA A 579 -22.44 -9.76 -54.40
N PHE A 580 -23.07 -10.88 -54.05
CA PHE A 580 -22.42 -12.02 -53.40
C PHE A 580 -21.93 -13.09 -54.38
N THR A 581 -22.32 -13.02 -55.65
CA THR A 581 -21.85 -13.95 -56.67
C THR A 581 -20.50 -13.47 -57.20
N PRO A 582 -19.41 -14.25 -57.08
CA PRO A 582 -18.15 -13.87 -57.67
C PRO A 582 -18.32 -13.75 -59.18
N LEU A 583 -17.94 -12.60 -59.75
CA LEU A 583 -17.90 -12.44 -61.19
C LEU A 583 -17.06 -13.57 -61.80
N PRO A 584 -17.47 -14.13 -62.95
CA PRO A 584 -16.67 -15.12 -63.65
C PRO A 584 -15.25 -14.58 -63.85
N ARG A 585 -14.24 -15.45 -63.72
CA ARG A 585 -12.85 -15.08 -63.97
C ARG A 585 -12.80 -14.40 -65.34
N PRO A 586 -12.23 -13.18 -65.46
CA PRO A 586 -12.12 -12.54 -66.76
C PRO A 586 -11.35 -13.47 -67.68
N SER A 587 -11.87 -13.67 -68.88
CA SER A 587 -11.17 -14.41 -69.92
C SER A 587 -9.92 -13.62 -70.34
N ASP A 588 -8.93 -14.28 -70.94
CA ASP A 588 -7.75 -13.59 -71.49
C ASP A 588 -8.14 -12.47 -72.48
N GLN A 589 -9.29 -12.64 -73.15
CA GLN A 589 -9.87 -11.66 -74.05
C GLN A 589 -10.43 -10.41 -73.33
N ASP A 590 -11.01 -10.57 -72.14
CA ASP A 590 -11.49 -9.45 -71.32
C ASP A 590 -10.32 -8.60 -70.78
N PHE A 591 -9.17 -9.23 -70.52
CA PHE A 591 -7.95 -8.53 -70.13
C PHE A 591 -7.34 -7.74 -71.29
N GLU A 592 -7.38 -8.27 -72.52
CA GLU A 592 -6.95 -7.53 -73.70
C GLU A 592 -7.89 -6.37 -74.01
N GLU A 593 -9.22 -6.56 -73.95
CA GLU A 593 -10.19 -5.48 -74.16
C GLU A 593 -10.08 -4.37 -73.10
N PHE A 594 -9.83 -4.73 -71.83
CA PHE A 594 -9.57 -3.75 -70.77
C PHE A 594 -8.24 -3.01 -70.97
N GLY A 595 -7.19 -3.72 -71.40
CA GLY A 595 -5.91 -3.13 -71.77
C GLY A 595 -6.03 -2.14 -72.93
N ASP A 596 -6.77 -2.52 -73.98
CA ASP A 596 -7.06 -1.68 -75.14
C ASP A 596 -7.92 -0.47 -74.78
N ALA A 597 -8.90 -0.63 -73.89
CA ALA A 597 -9.71 0.48 -73.39
C ALA A 597 -8.89 1.49 -72.57
N ILE A 598 -7.96 1.02 -71.73
CA ILE A 598 -7.02 1.90 -70.99
C ILE A 598 -6.07 2.61 -71.96
N LEU A 599 -5.54 1.89 -72.96
CA LEU A 599 -4.67 2.48 -73.98
C LEU A 599 -5.40 3.49 -74.87
N ALA A 600 -6.67 3.25 -75.20
CA ALA A 600 -7.52 4.18 -75.92
C ALA A 600 -7.80 5.44 -75.07
N TYR A 601 -8.14 5.28 -73.80
CA TYR A 601 -8.34 6.39 -72.86
C TYR A 601 -7.06 7.22 -72.67
N ALA A 602 -5.89 6.58 -72.53
CA ALA A 602 -4.61 7.27 -72.40
C ALA A 602 -4.24 8.04 -73.68
N ARG A 603 -4.60 7.53 -74.86
CA ARG A 603 -4.43 8.24 -76.14
C ARG A 603 -5.40 9.41 -76.30
N ASP A 604 -6.61 9.30 -75.78
CA ASP A 604 -7.62 10.37 -75.85
C ASP A 604 -7.26 11.54 -74.90
N VAL A 605 -6.77 11.22 -73.70
CA VAL A 605 -6.25 12.22 -72.73
C VAL A 605 -5.01 12.95 -73.29
N THR A 606 -4.11 12.26 -73.97
CA THR A 606 -2.95 12.89 -74.61
C THR A 606 -3.28 13.68 -75.89
N SER A 607 -4.48 13.49 -76.46
CA SER A 607 -4.96 14.24 -77.62
C SER A 607 -5.76 15.50 -77.24
N GLN A 608 -6.20 15.63 -75.98
CA GLN A 608 -6.88 16.84 -75.47
C GLN A 608 -5.93 17.90 -74.86
N GLU A 609 -4.63 17.60 -74.72
CA GLU A 609 -3.60 18.54 -74.24
C GLU A 609 -2.63 19.06 -75.33
N LEU A 610 -3.01 18.97 -76.62
CA LEU A 610 -2.22 19.50 -77.75
C LEU A 610 -2.93 20.60 -78.53
#